data_AF-A0A455T2X9-F1
#
_entry.id   AF-A0A455T2X9-F1
#
_cell.length_a   1.000
_cell.length_b   1.000
_cell.length_c   1.000
_cell.angle_alpha   90.00
_cell.angle_beta   90.00
_cell.angle_gamma   90.00
#
_symmetry.space_group_name_H-M   'P 1'
#
loop_
_entity.id
_entity.type
_entity.pdbx_description
1 polymer ?
#
loop_
_entity_poly.entity_id
_entity_poly.type
_entity_poly.pdbx_seq_one_letter_code
_entity_poly.pdbx_strand_id
1 'polypeptide(L)' 'MFQREYQDSNTLIHPALGLGAILSQEEQPLRRDGYVARLIRVQFKCGQTFVFHSRIKEHESPSESLAREVARALEEPEP' A
#
# COMPACT_ATOMS: atom_id res chain seq x y z
N MET A 1 1.38 5.80 3.85
CA MET A 1 1.25 5.38 5.26
C MET A 1 1.51 3.89 5.48
N PHE A 2 1.23 2.99 4.52
CA PHE A 2 1.40 1.53 4.70
C PHE A 2 2.81 0.97 4.44
N GLN A 3 3.83 1.79 4.21
CA GLN A 3 5.07 1.33 3.56
C GLN A 3 6.10 0.68 4.51
N ARG A 4 5.95 0.83 5.84
CA ARG A 4 6.93 0.35 6.82
C ARG A 4 6.54 -0.92 7.60
N GLU A 5 5.33 -1.45 7.42
CA GLU A 5 4.83 -2.57 8.23
C GLU A 5 4.99 -3.95 7.57
N TYR A 6 5.39 -4.00 6.30
CA TYR A 6 5.46 -5.26 5.54
C TYR A 6 6.81 -5.95 5.59
N GLN A 7 7.82 -5.38 6.25
CA GLN A 7 9.21 -5.78 5.97
C GLN A 7 9.74 -7.01 6.71
N ASP A 8 9.16 -7.47 7.83
CA ASP A 8 9.78 -8.62 8.55
C ASP A 8 8.81 -9.53 9.34
N SER A 9 7.50 -9.28 9.30
CA SER A 9 6.54 -10.08 10.08
C SER A 9 5.26 -10.32 9.31
N ASN A 10 4.72 -11.54 9.38
CA ASN A 10 3.47 -11.97 8.74
C ASN A 10 2.21 -11.32 9.36
N THR A 11 2.36 -10.10 9.88
CA THR A 11 1.40 -9.38 10.72
C THR A 11 1.33 -7.91 10.31
N LEU A 12 0.13 -7.32 10.42
CA LEU A 12 -0.17 -5.94 10.08
C LEU A 12 -0.86 -5.25 11.28
N ILE A 13 -0.49 -4.01 11.58
CA ILE A 13 -1.10 -3.23 12.68
C ILE A 13 -1.94 -2.12 12.05
N HIS A 14 -3.26 -2.28 12.06
CA HIS A 14 -4.16 -1.25 11.58
C HIS A 14 -4.62 -0.35 12.73
N PRO A 15 -4.59 0.98 12.61
CA PRO A 15 -4.87 1.90 13.72
C PRO A 15 -6.27 1.73 14.33
N ALA A 16 -7.26 1.32 13.53
CA ALA A 16 -8.62 1.08 14.01
C ALA A 16 -8.98 -0.40 14.23
N LEU A 17 -8.28 -1.33 13.56
CA LEU A 17 -8.63 -2.76 13.56
C LEU A 17 -7.67 -3.59 14.43
N GLY A 18 -6.59 -2.98 14.91
CA GLY A 18 -5.56 -3.61 15.71
C GLY A 18 -4.68 -4.56 14.90
N LEU A 19 -4.19 -5.60 15.57
CA LEU A 19 -3.29 -6.59 14.98
C LEU A 19 -4.05 -7.55 14.05
N GLY A 20 -3.54 -7.74 12.85
CA GLY A 20 -3.99 -8.73 11.89
C GLY A 20 -2.87 -9.63 11.39
N ALA A 21 -3.23 -10.84 10.98
CA ALA A 21 -2.35 -11.81 10.34
C ALA A 21 -2.54 -11.76 8.83
N ILE A 22 -1.43 -11.68 8.09
CA ILE A 22 -1.46 -11.74 6.63
C ILE A 22 -1.71 -13.19 6.23
N LEU A 23 -2.82 -13.44 5.52
CA LEU A 23 -3.23 -14.74 5.05
C LEU A 23 -2.67 -15.05 3.65
N SER A 24 -2.71 -14.07 2.76
CA SER A 24 -2.18 -14.21 1.40
C SER A 24 -1.74 -12.87 0.84
N GLN A 25 -0.81 -12.96 -0.11
CA GLN A 25 -0.37 -11.83 -0.92
C GLN A 25 -0.30 -12.28 -2.38
N GLU A 26 -0.97 -11.55 -3.25
CA GLU A 26 -1.07 -11.86 -4.67
C GLU A 26 -0.82 -10.60 -5.50
N GLU A 27 -0.19 -10.76 -6.66
CA GLU A 27 -0.06 -9.70 -7.65
C GLU A 27 -0.89 -10.06 -8.87
N GLN A 28 -1.79 -9.17 -9.26
CA GLN A 28 -2.67 -9.35 -10.41
C GLN A 28 -2.36 -8.29 -11.47
N PRO A 29 -2.20 -8.69 -12.75
CA PRO A 29 -1.99 -7.73 -13.82
C PRO A 29 -3.23 -6.85 -13.97
N LEU A 30 -3.02 -5.54 -14.07
CA LEU A 30 -4.10 -4.61 -14.42
C LEU A 30 -4.19 -4.48 -15.93
N ARG A 31 -5.39 -4.23 -16.45
CA ARG A 31 -5.64 -4.00 -17.90
C ARG A 31 -4.92 -2.77 -18.49
N ARG A 32 -4.13 -2.05 -17.69
CA ARG A 32 -3.40 -0.84 -18.07
C ARG A 32 -1.91 -1.15 -18.04
N ASP A 33 -1.26 -1.00 -19.20
CA ASP A 33 0.14 -1.37 -19.42
C ASP A 33 1.08 -0.84 -18.33
N GLY A 34 1.93 -1.72 -17.81
CA GLY A 34 3.00 -1.38 -16.87
C GLY A 34 2.58 -1.28 -15.40
N TYR A 35 1.39 -1.75 -15.00
CA TYR A 35 0.94 -1.76 -13.61
C TYR A 35 0.39 -3.11 -13.15
N VAL A 36 0.75 -3.49 -11.93
CA VAL A 36 0.20 -4.63 -11.19
C VAL A 36 -0.58 -4.15 -9.97
N ALA A 37 -1.64 -4.87 -9.61
CA ALA A 37 -2.34 -4.71 -8.35
C ALA A 37 -1.81 -5.73 -7.36
N ARG A 38 -1.19 -5.27 -6.28
CA ARG A 38 -0.84 -6.11 -5.14
C ARG A 38 -2.01 -6.16 -4.18
N LEU A 39 -2.53 -7.36 -3.95
CA LEU A 39 -3.61 -7.67 -3.04
C LEU A 39 -3.03 -8.34 -1.80
N ILE A 40 -3.42 -7.89 -0.61
CA ILE A 40 -3.00 -8.45 0.68
C ILE A 40 -4.24 -8.75 1.48
N ARG A 41 -4.45 -10.04 1.77
CA ARG A 41 -5.56 -10.50 2.61
C ARG A 41 -5.10 -10.58 4.05
N VAL A 42 -5.82 -9.93 4.95
CA VAL A 42 -5.48 -9.84 6.38
C VAL A 42 -6.69 -10.22 7.22
N GLN A 43 -6.48 -11.12 8.19
CA GLN A 43 -7.47 -11.45 9.22
C GLN A 43 -7.10 -10.73 10.52
N PHE A 44 -7.98 -9.87 11.00
CA PHE A 44 -7.78 -9.12 12.24
C PHE A 44 -8.31 -9.88 13.45
N LYS A 45 -7.73 -9.60 14.63
CA LYS A 45 -8.19 -10.17 15.91
C LYS A 45 -9.64 -9.81 16.26
N CYS A 46 -10.20 -8.76 15.67
CA CYS A 46 -11.62 -8.44 15.79
C CYS A 46 -12.55 -9.41 15.02
N GLY A 47 -12.00 -10.44 14.36
CA GLY A 47 -12.75 -11.46 13.62
C GLY A 47 -13.04 -11.09 12.15
N GLN A 48 -12.73 -9.86 11.74
CA GLN A 48 -12.96 -9.39 10.38
C GLN A 48 -11.77 -9.71 9.47
N THR A 49 -12.06 -10.02 8.21
CA THR A 49 -11.05 -10.23 7.17
C THR A 49 -11.18 -9.15 6.12
N PHE A 50 -10.08 -8.48 5.80
CA PHE A 50 -10.03 -7.42 4.78
C PHE A 50 -9.04 -7.77 3.69
N VAL A 51 -9.28 -7.23 2.49
CA VAL A 51 -8.34 -7.26 1.39
C VAL A 51 -7.89 -5.83 1.13
N PHE A 52 -6.60 -5.58 1.31
CA PHE A 52 -5.97 -4.31 0.95
C PHE A 52 -5.41 -4.43 -0.46
N HIS A 53 -5.57 -3.38 -1.26
CA HIS A 53 -5.01 -3.31 -2.61
C HIS A 53 -4.07 -2.12 -2.74
N SER A 54 -3.01 -2.28 -3.53
CA SER A 54 -2.12 -1.19 -3.93
C SER A 54 -1.73 -1.36 -5.40
N ARG A 55 -1.59 -0.23 -6.10
CA ARG A 55 -1.12 -0.22 -7.49
C ARG A 55 0.40 -0.02 -7.51
N ILE A 56 1.11 -0.93 -8.16
CA ILE A 56 2.57 -0.92 -8.28
C ILE A 56 2.93 -0.88 -9.76
N LYS A 57 3.96 -0.13 -10.14
CA LYS A 57 4.48 -0.14 -11.51
C LYS A 57 5.30 -1.42 -11.70
N GLU A 58 5.22 -2.05 -12.87
CA GLU A 58 5.77 -3.39 -13.19
C GLU A 58 7.31 -3.55 -13.01
N HIS A 59 8.00 -2.49 -12.57
CA HIS A 59 9.42 -2.48 -12.22
C HIS A 59 9.71 -1.72 -10.89
N GLU A 60 9.33 -2.34 -9.78
CA GLU A 60 9.93 -2.13 -8.44
C GLU A 60 9.88 -0.74 -7.79
N SER A 61 8.80 0.01 -8.00
CA SER A 61 8.44 1.04 -7.03
C SER A 61 6.92 1.20 -6.95
N PRO A 62 6.33 1.21 -5.73
CA PRO A 62 5.03 1.86 -5.54
C PRO A 62 5.20 3.25 -6.14
N SER A 63 4.33 3.64 -7.08
CA SER A 63 4.36 4.97 -7.70
C SER A 63 4.62 5.98 -6.59
N GLU A 64 5.83 6.56 -6.55
CA GLU A 64 6.24 7.37 -5.42
C GLU A 64 5.16 8.43 -5.21
N SER A 65 4.74 8.57 -3.95
CA SER A 65 3.75 9.56 -3.58
C SER A 65 4.20 10.91 -4.13
N LEU A 66 3.39 11.52 -5.00
CA LEU A 66 3.59 12.88 -5.50
C LEU A 66 3.65 13.92 -4.36
N ALA A 67 3.46 13.52 -3.10
CA ALA A 67 3.60 14.37 -1.93
C ALA A 67 4.89 15.20 -1.90
N ARG A 68 6.02 14.69 -2.42
CA ARG A 68 7.27 15.49 -2.51
C ARG A 68 7.20 16.58 -3.57
N GLU A 69 6.60 16.29 -4.72
CA GLU A 69 6.40 17.27 -5.80
C GLU A 69 5.35 18.31 -5.40
N VAL A 70 4.28 17.88 -4.73
CA VAL A 70 3.25 18.76 -4.17
C VAL A 70 3.82 19.64 -3.07
N ALA A 71 4.66 19.11 -2.17
CA ALA A 71 5.31 19.92 -1.14
C ALA A 71 6.20 21.01 -1.76
N ARG A 72 6.98 20.68 -2.80
CA ARG A 72 7.80 21.68 -3.51
C ARG A 72 6.94 22.73 -4.22
N ALA A 73 5.87 22.34 -4.89
CA ALA A 73 4.96 23.28 -5.54
C ALA A 73 4.24 24.23 -4.56
N LEU A 74 4.11 23.84 -3.29
CA LEU A 74 3.55 24.68 -2.23
C LEU A 74 4.61 25.58 -1.54
N GLU A 75 5.91 25.30 -1.73
CA GLU A 75 7.02 26.09 -1.18
C GLU A 75 7.48 27.20 -2.14
N GLU A 76 7.13 27.12 -3.43
CA GLU A 76 7.36 28.20 -4.39
C GLU A 76 6.25 29.27 -4.25
N PRO A 77 6.56 30.52 -3.86
CA PRO A 77 5.57 31.59 -3.94
C PRO A 77 5.25 31.85 -5.40
N GLU A 78 3.96 32.01 -5.72
CA GLU A 78 3.51 32.38 -7.07
C GLU A 78 4.30 33.59 -7.61
N PRO A 79 4.59 33.63 -8.93
CA PRO A 79 5.36 34.70 -9.56
C PRO A 79 4.69 36.08 -9.48
#